data_AF-A0A451BXR3-F1
#
_entry.id   AF-A0A451BXR3-F1
#
_cell.length_a   1.000
_cell.length_b   1.000
_cell.length_c   1.000
_cell.angle_alpha   90.00
_cell.angle_beta   90.00
_cell.angle_gamma   90.00
#
_symmetry.space_group_name_H-M   'P 1'
#
loop_
_entity.id
_entity.type
_entity.pdbx_description
1 polymer ?
#
loop_
_entity_poly.entity_id
_entity_poly.type
_entity_poly.pdbx_seq_one_letter_code
_entity_poly.pdbx_strand_id
1 'polypeptide(L)'
;MKLEARGIGRWHYYKEVRADYFEQITSEVKAPHKSIKYRLVWQLKSGRRNEALDGEVYALHAARAVRVHLMRPAQWAELERAVTQMSLFQEETSSPDTSLSGTENTGRESPSLADLARKLNG
;
A
#
# COMPACT_ATOMS: atom_id res chain seq x y z
N MET A 1 8.35 34.28 2.90
CA MET A 1 7.87 32.89 3.13
C MET A 1 8.92 32.19 3.98
N LYS A 2 8.63 31.79 5.23
CA LYS A 2 9.60 31.08 6.09
C LYS A 2 9.70 29.63 5.61
N LEU A 3 10.77 29.31 4.88
CA LEU A 3 11.00 28.00 4.27
C LEU A 3 11.47 26.94 5.27
N GLU A 4 12.09 27.35 6.38
CA GLU A 4 12.65 26.45 7.40
C GLU A 4 11.82 26.44 8.69
N ALA A 5 10.62 25.86 8.63
CA ALA A 5 9.78 25.65 9.82
C ALA A 5 9.57 24.15 10.05
N ARG A 6 9.87 23.68 11.27
CA ARG A 6 9.62 22.31 11.71
C ARG A 6 8.26 22.24 12.43
N GLY A 7 7.49 21.17 12.23
CA GLY A 7 6.27 20.90 13.01
C GLY A 7 5.04 20.53 12.19
N ILE A 8 3.88 20.56 12.88
CA ILE A 8 2.56 20.18 12.36
C ILE A 8 2.20 20.96 11.08
N GLY A 9 1.62 20.26 10.10
CA GLY A 9 1.22 20.86 8.82
C GLY A 9 2.38 21.03 7.83
N ARG A 10 3.45 20.25 7.99
CA ARG A 10 4.54 20.12 7.02
C ARG A 10 4.61 18.68 6.53
N TRP A 11 4.94 18.53 5.25
CA TRP A 11 5.18 17.23 4.65
C TRP A 11 6.68 16.95 4.68
N HIS A 12 7.04 15.76 5.14
CA HIS A 12 8.41 15.31 5.27
C HIS A 12 8.70 14.31 4.14
N TYR A 13 9.85 14.46 3.51
CA TYR A 13 10.35 13.58 2.46
C TYR A 13 11.83 13.28 2.70
N TYR A 14 12.34 12.18 2.14
CA TYR A 14 13.74 11.79 2.30
C TYR A 14 14.68 12.78 1.62
N LYS A 15 15.81 13.15 2.24
CA LYS A 15 16.70 14.19 1.70
C LYS A 15 17.16 13.93 0.26
N GLU A 16 17.38 12.66 -0.08
CA GLU A 16 17.90 12.24 -1.38
C GLU A 16 16.81 11.52 -2.20
N VAL A 17 15.57 12.04 -2.20
CA VAL A 17 14.56 11.53 -3.13
C VAL A 17 15.07 11.62 -4.57
N ARG A 18 14.56 10.75 -5.43
CA ARG A 18 14.81 10.82 -6.87
C ARG A 18 14.40 12.18 -7.42
N ALA A 19 15.14 12.67 -8.42
CA ALA A 19 14.91 13.98 -9.03
C ALA A 19 13.47 14.17 -9.57
N ASP A 20 12.80 13.10 -9.98
CA ASP A 20 11.44 13.12 -10.53
C ASP A 20 10.34 13.01 -9.46
N TYR A 21 10.68 12.81 -8.19
CA TYR A 21 9.72 12.56 -7.11
C TYR A 21 8.62 13.63 -6.98
N PHE A 22 8.99 14.90 -7.02
CA PHE A 22 8.01 16.00 -6.92
C PHE A 22 7.13 16.15 -8.16
N GLU A 23 7.61 15.71 -9.32
CA GLU A 23 6.77 15.65 -10.51
C GLU A 23 5.78 14.48 -10.42
N GLN A 24 6.22 13.35 -9.86
CA GLN A 24 5.40 12.15 -9.71
C GLN A 24 4.35 12.29 -8.60
N ILE A 25 4.65 12.94 -7.46
CA ILE A 25 3.66 13.17 -6.38
C ILE A 25 2.50 14.07 -6.84
N THR A 26 2.72 14.87 -7.90
CA THR A 26 1.72 15.77 -8.49
C THR A 26 1.27 15.30 -9.87
N SER A 27 1.46 14.02 -10.18
CA SER A 27 1.18 13.44 -11.49
C SER A 27 -0.31 13.28 -11.78
N GLU A 28 -1.16 13.26 -10.76
CA GLU A 28 -2.62 13.19 -10.91
C GLU A 28 -3.29 14.56 -10.96
N VAL A 29 -4.42 14.62 -11.66
CA VAL A 29 -5.32 15.78 -11.68
C VAL A 29 -6.76 15.33 -11.44
N LYS A 30 -7.52 16.19 -10.79
CA LYS A 30 -8.97 16.02 -10.66
C LYS A 30 -9.63 16.59 -11.90
N ALA A 31 -10.04 15.74 -12.83
CA ALA A 31 -10.59 16.12 -14.12
C ALA A 31 -12.02 15.60 -14.33
N PRO A 32 -12.85 16.25 -15.17
CA PRO A 32 -14.19 15.77 -15.50
C PRO A 32 -14.18 14.37 -16.09
N HIS A 33 -15.16 13.57 -15.68
CA HIS A 33 -15.41 12.25 -16.27
C HIS A 33 -15.87 12.43 -17.73
N LYS A 34 -15.29 11.65 -18.66
CA LYS A 34 -15.51 11.81 -20.11
C LYS A 34 -17.00 11.79 -20.51
N SER A 35 -17.79 10.94 -19.86
CA SER A 35 -19.21 10.71 -20.23
C SER A 35 -20.23 11.10 -19.15
N ILE A 36 -19.80 11.32 -17.90
CA ILE A 36 -20.73 11.53 -16.78
C ILE A 36 -20.64 12.99 -16.39
N LYS A 37 -21.71 13.72 -16.66
CA LYS A 37 -21.79 15.15 -16.36
C LYS A 37 -21.64 15.37 -14.85
N TYR A 38 -20.90 16.41 -14.48
CA TYR A 38 -20.63 16.82 -13.09
C TYR A 38 -19.85 15.81 -12.20
N ARG A 39 -19.41 14.68 -12.75
CA ARG A 39 -18.51 13.77 -12.03
C ARG A 39 -17.07 14.16 -12.27
N LEU A 40 -16.30 14.35 -11.20
CA LEU A 40 -14.85 14.52 -11.26
C LEU A 40 -14.17 13.20 -10.88
N VAL A 41 -13.13 12.84 -11.60
CA VAL A 41 -12.30 11.66 -11.33
C VAL A 41 -10.83 12.06 -11.31
N TRP A 42 -10.06 11.40 -10.45
CA TRP A 42 -8.60 11.51 -10.48
C TRP A 42 -8.08 10.76 -11.69
N GLN A 43 -7.26 11.44 -12.48
CA GLN A 43 -6.66 10.92 -13.71
C GLN A 43 -5.18 11.24 -13.70
N LEU A 44 -4.37 10.27 -14.10
CA LEU A 44 -2.94 10.46 -14.34
C LEU A 44 -2.73 11.37 -15.56
N LYS A 45 -1.86 12.37 -15.42
CA LYS A 45 -1.39 13.19 -16.55
C LYS A 45 -0.67 12.30 -17.57
N SER A 46 -0.99 12.50 -18.86
CA SER A 46 -0.34 11.76 -19.94
C SER A 46 1.18 11.91 -19.91
N GLY A 47 1.91 10.82 -20.13
CA GLY A 47 3.37 10.80 -20.19
C GLY A 47 4.08 10.96 -18.84
N ARG A 48 3.35 10.97 -17.71
CA ARG A 48 3.93 11.01 -16.37
C ARG A 48 3.84 9.65 -15.69
N ARG A 49 4.82 9.36 -14.82
CA ARG A 49 4.77 8.23 -13.89
C ARG A 49 4.13 8.68 -12.57
N ASN A 50 3.46 7.76 -11.88
CA ASN A 50 2.78 8.01 -10.61
C ASN A 50 3.27 7.11 -9.46
N GLU A 51 4.34 6.35 -9.66
CA GLU A 51 4.89 5.38 -8.70
C GLU A 51 5.13 6.03 -7.32
N ALA A 52 5.64 7.27 -7.28
CA ALA A 52 5.87 8.00 -6.04
C ALA A 52 4.57 8.33 -5.30
N LEU A 53 3.53 8.78 -6.00
CA LEU A 53 2.24 9.09 -5.38
C LEU A 53 1.59 7.81 -4.83
N ASP A 54 1.57 6.74 -5.62
CA ASP A 54 1.00 5.46 -5.21
C ASP A 54 1.72 4.91 -3.97
N GLY A 55 3.06 4.98 -3.97
CA GLY A 55 3.89 4.58 -2.83
C GLY A 55 3.56 5.34 -1.54
N GLU A 56 3.37 6.65 -1.62
CA GLU A 56 3.00 7.48 -0.46
C GLU A 56 1.58 7.18 0.04
N VAL A 57 0.63 6.95 -0.87
CA VAL A 57 -0.73 6.54 -0.51
C VAL A 57 -0.72 5.19 0.20
N TYR A 58 0.05 4.21 -0.29
CA TYR A 58 0.19 2.92 0.35
C TYR A 58 0.90 3.01 1.70
N ALA A 59 1.97 3.79 1.80
CA ALA A 59 2.67 4.02 3.07
C ALA A 59 1.73 4.66 4.10
N LEU A 60 0.94 5.66 3.70
CA LEU A 60 -0.05 6.29 4.56
C LEU A 60 -1.15 5.32 4.99
N HIS A 61 -1.64 4.50 4.06
CA HIS A 61 -2.64 3.47 4.37
C HIS A 61 -2.09 2.45 5.37
N ALA A 62 -0.88 1.92 5.13
CA ALA A 62 -0.22 1.00 6.04
C ALA A 62 0.00 1.62 7.42
N ALA A 63 0.46 2.87 7.48
CA ALA A 63 0.65 3.61 8.74
C ALA A 63 -0.66 3.79 9.52
N ARG A 64 -1.79 3.99 8.81
CA ARG A 64 -3.11 4.05 9.45
C ARG A 64 -3.59 2.68 9.90
N ALA A 65 -3.35 1.63 9.10
CA ALA A 65 -3.71 0.26 9.43
C ALA A 65 -3.02 -0.22 10.71
N VAL A 66 -1.73 0.06 10.87
CA VAL A 66 -0.97 -0.26 12.10
C VAL A 66 -1.04 0.85 13.16
N ARG A 67 -1.86 1.88 12.92
CA ARG A 67 -2.17 2.98 13.86
C ARG A 67 -0.94 3.74 14.37
N VAL A 68 0.04 3.97 13.51
CA VAL A 68 1.27 4.76 13.81
C VAL A 68 0.95 6.10 14.48
N HIS A 69 -0.05 6.81 13.96
CA HIS A 69 -0.52 8.11 14.45
C HIS A 69 -1.11 8.10 15.88
N LEU A 70 -1.37 6.93 16.47
CA LEU A 70 -1.88 6.78 17.84
C LEU A 70 -0.82 6.21 18.80
N MET A 71 0.37 5.90 18.31
CA MET A 71 1.42 5.26 19.11
C MET A 71 1.94 6.22 20.17
N ARG A 72 1.92 5.76 21.41
CA ARG A 72 2.45 6.50 22.56
C ARG A 72 3.97 6.36 22.64
N PRO A 73 4.68 7.29 23.31
CA PRO A 73 6.14 7.22 23.45
C PRO A 73 6.65 5.87 24.00
N ALA A 74 5.95 5.26 24.95
CA ALA A 74 6.33 3.95 25.49
C ALA A 74 6.27 2.82 24.44
N GLN A 75 5.33 2.88 23.50
CA GLN A 75 5.22 1.89 22.41
C GLN A 75 6.34 2.08 21.38
N TRP A 76 6.74 3.33 21.14
CA TRP A 76 7.90 3.64 20.30
C TRP A 76 9.20 3.16 20.92
N ALA A 77 9.40 3.38 22.22
CA ALA A 77 10.56 2.88 22.93
C ALA A 77 10.66 1.34 22.88
N GLU A 78 9.53 0.64 23.01
CA GLU A 78 9.51 -0.82 22.89
C GLU A 78 9.87 -1.30 21.48
N LEU A 79 9.34 -0.64 20.43
CA LEU A 79 9.72 -0.94 19.05
C LEU A 79 11.21 -0.67 18.79
N GLU A 80 11.75 0.44 19.29
CA GLU A 80 13.16 0.78 19.13
C GLU A 80 14.05 -0.26 19.79
N ARG A 81 13.69 -0.72 21.00
CA ARG A 81 14.38 -1.83 21.68
C ARG A 81 14.32 -3.10 20.84
N ALA A 82 13.13 -3.47 20.32
CA ALA A 82 12.95 -4.67 19.51
C ALA A 82 13.74 -4.63 18.18
N VAL A 83 13.86 -3.46 17.54
CA VAL A 83 14.60 -3.30 16.28
C VAL A 83 16.12 -3.27 16.52
N THR A 84 16.56 -2.60 17.58
CA THR A 84 18.00 -2.46 17.89
C THR A 84 18.59 -3.73 18.47
N GLN A 85 17.80 -4.46 19.26
CA GLN A 85 18.20 -5.75 19.80
C GLN A 85 18.01 -6.82 18.72
N MET A 86 19.08 -7.16 18.00
CA MET A 86 19.06 -8.34 17.13
C MET A 86 18.59 -9.55 17.94
N SER A 87 17.52 -10.22 17.48
CA SER A 87 17.08 -11.46 18.11
C SER A 87 18.17 -12.51 17.91
N LEU A 88 18.78 -12.97 19.01
CA LEU A 88 19.79 -14.03 19.00
C LEU A 88 19.23 -15.37 18.49
N PHE A 89 17.91 -15.56 18.60
CA PHE A 89 17.20 -16.74 18.14
C PHE A 89 15.95 -16.27 17.39
N GLN A 90 15.98 -16.36 16.07
CA GLN A 90 14.79 -16.20 15.27
C GLN A 90 14.10 -17.56 15.31
N GLU A 91 13.06 -17.72 16.14
CA GLU A 91 12.15 -18.85 15.96
C GLU A 91 11.63 -18.76 14.53
N GLU A 92 11.93 -19.78 13.73
CA GLU A 92 11.31 -19.92 12.42
C GLU A 92 9.80 -19.95 12.68
N THR A 93 9.13 -18.83 12.45
CA THR A 93 7.69 -18.84 12.26
C THR A 93 7.48 -19.76 11.08
N SER A 94 7.09 -21.00 11.38
CA SER A 94 6.67 -21.98 10.39
C SER A 94 5.65 -21.27 9.52
N SER A 95 6.08 -20.88 8.33
CA SER A 95 5.14 -20.60 7.26
C SER A 95 4.26 -21.85 7.19
N PRO A 96 2.93 -21.76 7.07
CA PRO A 96 2.13 -22.96 6.86
C PRO A 96 2.72 -23.62 5.63
N ASP A 97 3.36 -24.78 5.87
CA ASP A 97 3.94 -25.63 4.85
C ASP A 97 2.85 -25.85 3.81
N THR A 98 2.98 -25.20 2.66
CA THR A 98 2.40 -25.72 1.43
C THR A 98 3.34 -26.83 0.95
N SER A 99 3.60 -27.80 1.82
CA SER A 99 4.25 -29.04 1.46
C SER A 99 3.20 -29.86 0.73
N LEU A 100 3.44 -30.07 -0.56
CA LEU A 100 2.76 -31.00 -1.44
C LEU A 100 2.67 -32.38 -0.77
N SER A 101 1.56 -32.64 -0.07
CA SER A 101 1.13 -33.98 0.30
C SER A 101 0.41 -34.56 -0.91
N GLY A 102 1.08 -35.44 -1.64
CA GLY A 102 0.43 -36.31 -2.61
C GLY A 102 -0.63 -37.15 -1.90
N THR A 103 -1.88 -36.76 -2.05
CA THR A 103 -3.03 -37.60 -1.72
C THR A 103 -3.98 -37.55 -2.93
N GLU A 104 -3.82 -38.57 -3.77
CA GLU A 104 -4.85 -39.23 -4.56
C GLU A 104 -6.02 -38.36 -5.03
N ASN A 105 -5.89 -37.95 -6.29
CA ASN A 105 -6.89 -37.25 -7.08
C ASN A 105 -8.16 -38.11 -7.23
N THR A 106 -9.14 -37.94 -6.34
CA THR A 106 -10.53 -38.32 -6.60
C THR A 106 -11.28 -37.08 -7.05
N GLY A 107 -11.59 -37.04 -8.34
CA GLY A 107 -12.15 -35.90 -9.03
C GLY A 107 -13.41 -35.35 -8.36
N ARG A 108 -13.30 -34.12 -7.87
CA ARG A 108 -14.43 -33.19 -7.74
C ARG A 108 -14.00 -31.88 -8.38
N GLU A 109 -14.28 -31.76 -9.67
CA GLU A 109 -14.12 -30.52 -10.41
C GLU A 109 -14.98 -29.44 -9.73
N SER A 110 -14.33 -28.39 -9.25
CA SER A 110 -15.02 -27.17 -8.83
C SER A 110 -15.46 -26.42 -10.09
N PRO A 111 -16.71 -25.93 -10.18
CA PRO A 111 -17.21 -25.31 -11.39
C PRO A 111 -16.39 -24.07 -11.74
N SER A 112 -16.07 -23.94 -13.02
CA SER A 112 -15.30 -22.80 -13.55
C SER A 112 -16.04 -21.49 -13.28
N LEU A 113 -15.28 -20.42 -13.09
CA LEU A 113 -15.80 -19.06 -12.93
C LEU A 113 -16.67 -18.64 -14.14
N ALA A 114 -16.40 -19.21 -15.31
CA ALA A 114 -17.22 -19.05 -16.51
C ALA A 114 -18.61 -19.73 -16.38
N ASP A 115 -18.70 -20.86 -15.68
CA ASP A 115 -19.96 -21.59 -15.46
C ASP A 115 -20.85 -20.88 -14.43
N LEU A 116 -20.24 -20.30 -13.39
CA LEU A 116 -20.92 -19.45 -12.42
C LEU A 116 -21.48 -18.18 -13.08
N ALA A 117 -20.72 -17.56 -13.99
CA ALA A 117 -21.16 -16.37 -14.71
C ALA A 117 -22.33 -16.64 -15.66
N ARG A 118 -22.41 -17.82 -16.28
CA ARG A 118 -23.56 -18.24 -17.09
C ARG A 118 -24.83 -18.43 -16.25
N LYS A 119 -24.68 -19.01 -15.06
CA LYS A 119 -25.82 -19.32 -14.17
C LYS A 119 -26.48 -18.07 -13.57
N LEU A 120 -25.75 -16.96 -13.46
CA LEU A 120 -26.25 -15.71 -12.88
C LEU A 120 -26.95 -14.79 -13.90
N ASN A 121 -26.85 -15.07 -15.20
CA ASN A 121 -27.45 -14.27 -16.28
C ASN A 121 -28.56 -15.02 -17.03
N GLY A 122 -29.13 -16.07 -16.43
CA GLY A 122 -30.28 -16.82 -16.94
C GLY A 122 -31.56 -16.50 -16.19
#